data_AF-A0A829QM76-F1
#
_entry.id   AF-A0A829QM76-F1
#
_cell.length_a   1.000
_cell.length_b   1.000
_cell.length_c   1.000
_cell.angle_alpha   90.00
_cell.angle_beta   90.00
_cell.angle_gamma   90.00
#
_symmetry.space_group_name_H-M   'P 1'
#
loop_
_entity.id
_entity.type
_entity.pdbx_description
1 polymer ?
#
loop_
_entity_poly.entity_id
_entity_poly.type
_entity_poly.pdbx_seq_one_letter_code
_entity_poly.pdbx_strand_id
1 'polypeptide(L)'
;MAAAIGAGPAVVILEPDALAMADCLSGAQRQERFDLMRYAVDTLTRNPATALYIDGGHSRWVSADVMAARLNEVGVSKARGFSLNTANFFTTDEEIGYGDAISGMTNGAHYVIDTSRNGAGPTSDALYWCNPSGRALGTPPTTATASPNADAYLWVKRPGESDGSCDRGDPRAGTFVNQFAIDLARNAGR
;
A
#
# COMPACT_ATOMS: atom_id res chain seq x y z
N MET A 1 -13.37 -12.70 8.88
CA MET A 1 -12.95 -12.35 7.50
C MET A 1 -12.77 -13.59 6.62
N ALA A 2 -11.80 -14.47 6.88
CA ALA A 2 -11.53 -15.63 6.01
C ALA A 2 -12.77 -16.49 5.70
N ALA A 3 -13.58 -16.80 6.71
CA ALA A 3 -14.85 -17.53 6.51
C ALA A 3 -15.87 -16.78 5.63
N ALA A 4 -15.85 -15.44 5.63
CA ALA A 4 -16.73 -14.61 4.80
C ALA A 4 -16.25 -14.50 3.34
N ILE A 5 -14.93 -14.53 3.11
CA ILE A 5 -14.36 -14.68 1.77
C ILE A 5 -14.71 -16.07 1.19
N GLY A 6 -14.73 -17.09 2.05
CA GLY A 6 -15.07 -18.45 1.64
C GLY A 6 -14.05 -19.00 0.64
N ALA A 7 -14.54 -19.70 -0.39
CA ALA A 7 -13.73 -20.25 -1.48
C ALA A 7 -13.74 -19.39 -2.75
N GLY A 8 -14.36 -18.20 -2.70
CA GLY A 8 -14.45 -17.29 -3.85
C GLY A 8 -13.13 -16.56 -4.11
N PRO A 9 -12.92 -16.02 -5.33
CA PRO A 9 -11.78 -15.15 -5.62
C PRO A 9 -11.85 -13.86 -4.81
N ALA A 10 -10.72 -13.43 -4.25
CA ALA A 10 -10.59 -12.15 -3.57
C ALA A 10 -9.18 -11.58 -3.70
N VAL A 11 -9.06 -10.26 -3.79
CA VAL A 11 -7.79 -9.55 -3.60
C VAL A 11 -7.82 -8.92 -2.21
N VAL A 12 -6.78 -9.14 -1.41
CA VAL A 12 -6.68 -8.60 -0.06
C VAL A 12 -5.38 -7.82 0.08
N ILE A 13 -5.51 -6.55 0.46
CA ILE A 13 -4.40 -5.73 0.95
C ILE A 13 -4.37 -5.85 2.47
N LEU A 14 -3.32 -6.43 3.01
CA LEU A 14 -3.22 -6.76 4.44
C LEU A 14 -2.49 -5.65 5.20
N GLU A 15 -3.26 -4.97 6.07
CA GLU A 15 -2.79 -4.03 7.09
C GLU A 15 -1.82 -2.95 6.58
N PRO A 16 -2.32 -1.94 5.83
CA PRO A 16 -1.54 -0.78 5.42
C PRO A 16 -0.71 -0.19 6.57
N ASP A 17 0.55 0.12 6.28
CA ASP A 17 1.56 0.71 7.18
C ASP A 17 2.01 -0.17 8.36
N ALA A 18 1.40 -1.35 8.57
CA ALA A 18 1.66 -2.12 9.79
C ALA A 18 3.14 -2.51 9.93
N LEU A 19 3.75 -3.00 8.86
CA LEU A 19 5.17 -3.36 8.86
C LEU A 19 6.07 -2.13 8.82
N ALA A 20 5.73 -1.11 8.04
CA ALA A 20 6.56 0.09 7.88
C ALA A 20 6.66 0.91 9.18
N MET A 21 5.54 1.04 9.90
CA MET A 21 5.44 1.80 11.14
C MET A 21 5.82 0.98 12.40
N ALA A 22 6.23 -0.28 12.26
CA ALA A 22 6.41 -1.20 13.40
C ALA A 22 7.43 -0.72 14.45
N ASP A 23 8.38 0.14 14.08
CA ASP A 23 9.43 0.64 14.98
C ASP A 23 8.95 1.73 15.94
N CYS A 24 7.69 2.19 15.84
CA CYS A 24 7.07 3.03 16.86
C CYS A 24 6.70 2.25 18.14
N LEU A 25 6.75 0.92 18.09
CA LEU A 25 6.38 0.02 19.18
C LEU A 25 7.60 -0.40 20.00
N SER A 26 7.34 -0.87 21.23
CA SER A 26 8.35 -1.62 22.00
C SER A 26 8.72 -2.93 21.30
N GLY A 27 9.88 -3.51 21.62
CA GLY A 27 10.33 -4.76 21.01
C GLY A 27 9.32 -5.91 21.12
N ALA A 28 8.65 -6.05 22.27
CA ALA A 28 7.62 -7.08 22.48
C ALA A 28 6.37 -6.84 21.62
N GLN A 29 5.88 -5.59 21.56
CA GLN A 29 4.73 -5.22 20.74
C GLN A 29 5.02 -5.30 19.24
N ARG A 30 6.26 -5.00 18.83
CA ARG A 30 6.72 -5.17 17.45
C ARG A 30 6.71 -6.65 17.05
N GLN A 31 7.19 -7.54 17.93
CA GLN A 31 7.12 -8.98 17.66
C GLN A 31 5.67 -9.48 17.61
N GLU A 32 4.82 -9.04 18.55
CA GLU A 32 3.38 -9.36 18.53
C GLU A 32 2.72 -8.93 17.22
N ARG A 33 3.05 -7.73 16.72
CA ARG A 33 2.57 -7.28 15.40
C ARG A 33 2.99 -8.23 14.29
N PHE A 34 4.25 -8.65 14.25
CA PHE A 34 4.73 -9.57 13.21
C PHE A 34 4.08 -10.96 13.33
N ASP A 35 3.79 -11.41 14.54
CA ASP A 35 3.06 -12.66 14.78
C ASP A 35 1.60 -12.58 14.31
N LEU A 36 0.92 -11.44 14.54
CA LEU A 36 -0.44 -11.20 14.04
C LEU A 36 -0.48 -11.12 12.51
N MET A 37 0.52 -10.47 11.89
CA MET A 37 0.66 -10.43 10.43
C MET A 37 0.85 -11.84 9.86
N ARG A 38 1.73 -12.65 10.47
CA ARG A 38 1.95 -14.04 10.07
C ARG A 38 0.69 -14.89 10.22
N TYR A 39 -0.05 -14.72 11.32
CA TYR A 39 -1.33 -15.38 11.54
C TYR A 39 -2.35 -15.03 10.44
N ALA A 40 -2.43 -13.76 10.04
CA ALA A 40 -3.32 -13.32 8.97
C ALA A 40 -2.93 -13.94 7.62
N VAL A 41 -1.63 -13.97 7.29
CA VAL A 41 -1.10 -14.66 6.09
C VAL A 41 -1.50 -16.13 6.11
N ASP A 42 -1.21 -16.86 7.19
CA ASP A 42 -1.50 -18.29 7.34
C ASP A 42 -3.01 -18.62 7.30
N THR A 43 -3.85 -17.64 7.63
CA THR A 43 -5.30 -17.82 7.65
C THR A 43 -5.93 -17.50 6.30
N LEU A 44 -5.55 -16.39 5.68
CA LEU A 44 -6.14 -15.88 4.43
C LEU A 44 -5.70 -16.69 3.20
N THR A 45 -4.48 -17.23 3.23
CA THR A 45 -3.92 -18.04 2.13
C THR A 45 -4.44 -19.48 2.09
N ARG A 46 -5.24 -19.90 3.09
CA ARG A 46 -5.95 -21.20 3.06
C ARG A 46 -6.94 -21.30 1.90
N ASN A 47 -7.47 -20.16 1.46
CA ASN A 47 -8.23 -20.10 0.22
C ASN A 47 -7.25 -19.85 -0.94
N PRO A 48 -7.03 -20.82 -1.84
CA PRO A 48 -6.09 -20.66 -2.96
C PRO A 48 -6.55 -19.62 -3.98
N ALA A 49 -7.81 -19.18 -3.95
CA ALA A 49 -8.34 -18.11 -4.80
C ALA A 49 -8.12 -16.70 -4.23
N THR A 50 -7.54 -16.57 -3.04
CA THR A 50 -7.19 -15.27 -2.44
C THR A 50 -5.82 -14.81 -2.92
N ALA A 51 -5.77 -13.73 -3.69
CA ALA A 51 -4.53 -12.99 -3.97
C ALA A 51 -4.24 -12.05 -2.79
N LEU A 52 -3.38 -12.50 -1.86
CA LEU A 52 -2.97 -11.73 -0.68
C LEU A 52 -1.71 -10.90 -0.97
N TYR A 53 -1.78 -9.60 -0.71
CA TYR A 53 -0.65 -8.68 -0.73
C TYR A 53 -0.45 -8.07 0.66
N ILE A 54 0.71 -8.30 1.25
CA ILE A 54 1.12 -7.75 2.56
C ILE A 54 1.60 -6.31 2.35
N ASP A 55 1.13 -5.34 3.12
CA ASP A 55 1.59 -3.97 2.90
C ASP A 55 3.06 -3.76 3.25
N GLY A 56 3.80 -3.24 2.27
CA GLY A 56 5.24 -3.00 2.31
C GLY A 56 5.60 -1.51 2.40
N GLY A 57 4.66 -0.63 2.74
CA GLY A 57 4.90 0.81 2.80
C GLY A 57 5.16 1.42 1.42
N HIS A 58 6.24 2.20 1.29
CA HIS A 58 6.59 2.90 0.04
C HIS A 58 8.10 3.21 -0.02
N SER A 59 8.59 3.65 -1.18
CA SER A 59 10.02 3.82 -1.49
C SER A 59 10.83 4.64 -0.48
N ARG A 60 10.19 5.65 0.13
CA ARG A 60 10.84 6.62 1.04
C ARG A 60 10.56 6.41 2.53
N TRP A 61 10.05 5.25 2.95
CA TRP A 61 9.80 4.97 4.37
C TRP A 61 10.87 4.10 5.01
N VAL A 62 11.00 2.87 4.53
CA VAL A 62 11.92 1.85 5.03
C VAL A 62 12.76 1.37 3.86
N SER A 63 14.05 1.15 4.05
CA SER A 63 14.91 0.65 2.96
C SER A 63 14.43 -0.72 2.47
N ALA A 64 14.65 -1.01 1.19
CA ALA A 64 14.10 -2.21 0.55
C ALA A 64 14.59 -3.51 1.23
N ASP A 65 15.84 -3.56 1.69
CA ASP A 65 16.42 -4.71 2.38
C ASP A 65 15.74 -4.97 3.74
N VAL A 66 15.46 -3.90 4.50
CA VAL A 66 14.78 -4.00 5.78
C VAL A 66 13.32 -4.41 5.59
N MET A 67 12.63 -3.86 4.59
CA MET A 67 11.24 -4.24 4.30
C MET A 67 11.15 -5.68 3.80
N ALA A 68 12.05 -6.10 2.91
CA ALA A 68 12.13 -7.49 2.44
C ALA A 68 12.36 -8.46 3.61
N ALA A 69 13.22 -8.12 4.57
CA ALA A 69 13.42 -8.92 5.78
C ALA A 69 12.12 -9.06 6.61
N ARG A 70 11.37 -7.96 6.81
CA ARG A 70 10.07 -7.98 7.51
C ARG A 70 9.05 -8.84 6.77
N LEU A 71 8.95 -8.69 5.45
CA LEU A 71 8.04 -9.47 4.60
C LEU A 71 8.36 -10.97 4.66
N ASN A 72 9.65 -11.33 4.60
CA ASN A 72 10.09 -12.71 4.76
C ASN A 72 9.73 -13.27 6.16
N GLU A 73 9.90 -12.48 7.22
CA GLU A 73 9.58 -12.87 8.60
C GLU A 73 8.09 -13.18 8.81
N VAL A 74 7.20 -12.42 8.15
CA VAL A 74 5.75 -12.62 8.23
C VAL A 74 5.22 -13.62 7.19
N GLY A 75 6.10 -14.21 6.37
CA GLY A 75 5.76 -15.31 5.48
C GLY A 75 5.22 -14.89 4.11
N VAL A 76 5.75 -13.83 3.51
CA VAL A 76 5.39 -13.39 2.13
C VAL A 76 5.45 -14.50 1.08
N SER A 77 6.28 -15.53 1.29
CA SER A 77 6.38 -16.71 0.42
C SER A 77 5.09 -17.55 0.34
N LYS A 78 4.15 -17.37 1.28
CA LYS A 78 2.82 -17.99 1.26
C LYS A 78 1.77 -17.10 0.60
N ALA A 79 2.05 -15.80 0.48
CA ALA A 79 1.18 -14.80 -0.12
C ALA A 79 1.47 -14.67 -1.64
N ARG A 80 0.67 -13.87 -2.35
CA ARG A 80 0.99 -13.49 -3.73
C ARG A 80 2.17 -12.52 -3.77
N GLY A 81 2.22 -11.62 -2.78
CA GLY A 81 3.39 -10.81 -2.47
C GLY A 81 3.04 -9.60 -1.60
N PHE A 82 3.33 -8.38 -2.05
CA PHE A 82 3.19 -7.18 -1.23
C PHE A 82 2.53 -5.98 -1.94
N SER A 83 2.02 -5.02 -1.18
CA SER A 83 1.48 -3.75 -1.72
C SER A 83 2.40 -2.58 -1.41
N LEU A 84 2.41 -1.59 -2.30
CA LEU A 84 3.20 -0.37 -2.17
C LEU A 84 2.33 0.87 -2.33
N ASN A 85 2.83 1.98 -1.78
CA ASN A 85 2.30 3.33 -1.95
C ASN A 85 0.88 3.53 -1.40
N THR A 86 0.35 2.60 -0.61
CA THR A 86 -1.02 2.66 -0.08
C THR A 86 -1.28 4.01 0.58
N ALA A 87 -2.27 4.74 0.07
CA ALA A 87 -2.60 6.09 0.52
C ALA A 87 -1.50 7.17 0.36
N ASN A 88 -0.44 6.91 -0.39
CA ASN A 88 0.64 7.87 -0.62
C ASN A 88 0.67 8.36 -2.09
N PHE A 89 1.74 9.04 -2.50
CA PHE A 89 1.78 9.87 -3.70
C PHE A 89 3.04 9.65 -4.55
N PHE A 90 3.90 8.69 -4.20
CA PHE A 90 5.14 8.46 -4.95
C PHE A 90 4.86 7.97 -6.36
N THR A 91 5.70 8.39 -7.31
CA THR A 91 5.48 8.09 -8.72
C THR A 91 5.54 6.59 -8.97
N THR A 92 4.75 6.10 -9.92
CA THR A 92 4.72 4.68 -10.25
C THR A 92 6.11 4.14 -10.60
N ASP A 93 6.94 4.90 -11.30
CA ASP A 93 8.31 4.48 -11.66
C ASP A 93 9.22 4.32 -10.44
N GLU A 94 9.09 5.22 -9.46
CA GLU A 94 9.85 5.14 -8.20
C GLU A 94 9.43 3.90 -7.40
N GLU A 95 8.13 3.64 -7.30
CA GLU A 95 7.58 2.49 -6.60
C GLU A 95 7.88 1.16 -7.31
N ILE A 96 7.98 1.14 -8.65
CA ILE A 96 8.46 -0.03 -9.40
C ILE A 96 9.90 -0.35 -9.03
N GLY A 97 10.79 0.66 -9.01
CA GLY A 97 12.19 0.45 -8.62
C GLY A 97 12.32 -0.13 -7.21
N TYR A 98 11.53 0.39 -6.27
CA TYR A 98 11.48 -0.14 -4.90
C TYR A 98 10.89 -1.55 -4.83
N GLY A 99 9.79 -1.80 -5.55
CA GLY A 99 9.13 -3.09 -5.61
C GLY A 99 10.01 -4.18 -6.24
N ASP A 100 10.68 -3.89 -7.35
CA ASP A 100 11.57 -4.87 -7.99
C ASP A 100 12.76 -5.22 -7.08
N ALA A 101 13.29 -4.26 -6.31
CA ALA A 101 14.33 -4.53 -5.32
C ALA A 101 13.83 -5.47 -4.21
N ILE A 102 12.66 -5.19 -3.62
CA ILE A 102 12.06 -6.07 -2.60
C ILE A 102 11.79 -7.46 -3.19
N SER A 103 11.18 -7.51 -4.39
CA SER A 103 10.85 -8.77 -5.08
C SER A 103 12.08 -9.67 -5.23
N GLY A 104 13.22 -9.10 -5.63
CA GLY A 104 14.49 -9.84 -5.72
C GLY A 104 14.99 -10.41 -4.39
N MET A 105 14.63 -9.79 -3.27
CA MET A 105 15.01 -10.22 -1.91
C MET A 105 13.95 -11.09 -1.21
N THR A 106 12.77 -11.25 -1.82
CA THR A 106 11.66 -12.08 -1.33
C THR A 106 11.34 -13.22 -2.31
N ASN A 107 12.36 -13.76 -2.98
CA ASN A 107 12.25 -14.88 -3.92
C ASN A 107 11.23 -14.65 -5.06
N GLY A 108 11.22 -13.45 -5.63
CA GLY A 108 10.36 -13.10 -6.76
C GLY A 108 8.90 -12.85 -6.39
N ALA A 109 8.60 -12.48 -5.15
CA ALA A 109 7.24 -12.09 -4.76
C ALA A 109 6.73 -10.95 -5.65
N HIS A 110 5.48 -11.04 -6.10
CA HIS A 110 4.87 -10.02 -6.93
C HIS A 110 4.41 -8.82 -6.08
N TYR A 111 4.06 -7.71 -6.71
CA TYR A 111 3.51 -6.58 -5.97
C TYR A 111 2.44 -5.80 -6.72
N VAL A 112 1.69 -5.00 -5.98
CA VAL A 112 0.72 -4.03 -6.51
C VAL A 112 1.07 -2.63 -6.01
N ILE A 113 0.79 -1.62 -6.82
CA ILE A 113 1.06 -0.21 -6.46
C ILE A 113 -0.26 0.55 -6.38
N ASP A 114 -0.48 1.24 -5.26
CA ASP A 114 -1.54 2.23 -5.17
C ASP A 114 -1.20 3.46 -6.02
N THR A 115 -2.01 3.67 -7.05
CA THR A 115 -1.90 4.77 -8.03
C THR A 115 -3.08 5.74 -7.92
N SER A 116 -3.84 5.65 -6.83
CA SER A 116 -5.04 6.46 -6.59
C SER A 116 -4.78 7.97 -6.69
N ARG A 117 -3.62 8.45 -6.23
CA ARG A 117 -3.34 9.89 -6.10
C ARG A 117 -1.94 10.32 -6.55
N ASN A 118 -1.20 9.45 -7.24
CA ASN A 118 0.22 9.68 -7.54
C ASN A 118 0.51 10.29 -8.92
N GLY A 119 -0.50 10.74 -9.66
CA GLY A 119 -0.34 11.21 -11.04
C GLY A 119 0.53 12.47 -11.20
N ALA A 120 0.73 13.22 -10.12
CA ALA A 120 1.60 14.40 -10.07
C ALA A 120 2.81 14.19 -9.13
N GLY A 121 3.06 12.96 -8.67
CA GLY A 121 4.10 12.65 -7.68
C GLY A 121 3.82 13.22 -6.27
N PRO A 122 4.78 13.15 -5.35
CA PRO A 122 4.66 13.72 -4.01
C PRO A 122 4.91 15.24 -4.00
N THR A 123 4.44 15.94 -2.96
CA THR A 123 4.85 17.32 -2.67
C THR A 123 6.12 17.32 -1.79
N SER A 124 6.79 18.47 -1.68
CA SER A 124 7.92 18.70 -0.78
C SER A 124 7.54 19.29 0.58
N ASP A 125 6.24 19.46 0.86
CA ASP A 125 5.75 20.09 2.08
C ASP A 125 6.01 19.24 3.34
N ALA A 126 6.00 19.88 4.51
CA ALA A 126 5.89 19.16 5.77
C ALA A 126 4.56 18.41 5.82
N LEU A 127 4.55 17.19 6.39
CA LEU A 127 3.40 16.27 6.32
C LEU A 127 2.90 16.07 4.87
N TYR A 128 3.82 15.90 3.92
CA TYR A 128 3.53 15.73 2.48
C TYR A 128 2.47 14.68 2.15
N TRP A 129 2.23 13.73 3.05
CA TRP A 129 1.29 12.63 2.90
C TRP A 129 -0.12 12.95 3.44
N CYS A 130 -0.31 14.05 4.17
CA CYS A 130 -1.56 14.36 4.87
C CYS A 130 -2.34 15.47 4.15
N ASN A 131 -3.35 15.08 3.37
CA ASN A 131 -4.18 15.98 2.53
C ASN A 131 -3.37 17.02 1.71
N PRO A 132 -2.29 16.64 1.01
CA PRO A 132 -1.51 17.59 0.22
C PRO A 132 -2.32 18.14 -0.96
N SER A 133 -2.12 19.43 -1.24
CA SER A 133 -2.69 20.07 -2.43
C SER A 133 -1.88 19.76 -3.70
N GLY A 134 -2.47 20.04 -4.87
CA GLY A 134 -1.81 19.92 -6.17
C GLY A 134 -1.51 18.48 -6.63
N ARG A 135 -2.01 17.47 -5.90
CA ARG A 135 -1.90 16.06 -6.32
C ARG A 135 -2.94 15.75 -7.38
N ALA A 136 -2.71 14.68 -8.16
CA ALA A 136 -3.57 14.29 -9.27
C ALA A 136 -3.89 12.80 -9.20
N LEU A 137 -5.05 12.39 -9.71
CA LEU A 137 -5.33 10.97 -9.95
C LEU A 137 -4.21 10.35 -10.81
N GLY A 138 -3.71 9.19 -10.41
CA GLY A 138 -2.76 8.43 -11.21
C GLY A 138 -3.43 7.55 -12.26
N THR A 139 -2.68 6.55 -12.72
CA THR A 139 -3.17 5.55 -13.67
C THR A 139 -4.39 4.83 -13.08
N PRO A 140 -5.51 4.68 -13.82
CA PRO A 140 -6.65 3.87 -13.37
C PRO A 140 -6.23 2.41 -13.12
N PRO A 141 -6.96 1.66 -12.27
CA PRO A 141 -6.61 0.28 -11.98
C PRO A 141 -6.44 -0.56 -13.25
N THR A 142 -5.31 -1.27 -13.37
CA THR A 142 -4.94 -2.04 -14.56
C THR A 142 -3.89 -3.10 -14.23
N THR A 143 -3.89 -4.19 -14.98
CA THR A 143 -2.82 -5.21 -14.98
C THR A 143 -1.79 -4.99 -16.09
N ALA A 144 -1.97 -3.95 -16.92
CA ALA A 144 -0.97 -3.54 -17.90
C ALA A 144 0.07 -2.64 -17.21
N THR A 145 1.03 -3.26 -16.55
CA THR A 145 2.09 -2.61 -15.77
C THR A 145 3.43 -2.60 -16.53
N ALA A 146 4.34 -1.74 -16.11
CA ALA A 146 5.67 -1.60 -16.73
C ALA A 146 6.74 -2.57 -16.18
N SER A 147 6.44 -3.34 -15.12
CA SER A 147 7.33 -4.39 -14.58
C SER A 147 6.62 -5.74 -14.58
N PRO A 148 7.30 -6.84 -14.96
CA PRO A 148 6.71 -8.19 -14.91
C PRO A 148 6.40 -8.67 -13.49
N ASN A 149 7.00 -8.07 -12.46
CA ASN A 149 6.71 -8.40 -11.05
C ASN A 149 5.55 -7.56 -10.47
N ALA A 150 5.19 -6.45 -11.12
CA ALA A 150 4.05 -5.64 -10.76
C ALA A 150 2.77 -6.26 -11.34
N ASP A 151 1.96 -6.90 -10.51
CA ASP A 151 0.71 -7.54 -10.96
C ASP A 151 -0.34 -6.52 -11.42
N ALA A 152 -0.44 -5.40 -10.71
CA ALA A 152 -1.42 -4.36 -11.02
C ALA A 152 -1.04 -3.00 -10.44
N TYR A 153 -1.53 -1.97 -11.12
CA TYR A 153 -1.82 -0.69 -10.49
C TYR A 153 -3.24 -0.75 -9.94
N LEU A 154 -3.43 -0.37 -8.69
CA LEU A 154 -4.72 -0.37 -8.00
C LEU A 154 -5.00 1.02 -7.44
N TRP A 155 -6.26 1.30 -7.13
CA TRP A 155 -6.63 2.41 -6.27
C TRP A 155 -7.03 1.81 -4.93
N VAL A 156 -6.05 1.67 -4.04
CA VAL A 156 -6.27 1.08 -2.71
C VAL A 156 -6.90 2.12 -1.80
N LYS A 157 -6.28 3.29 -1.69
CA LYS A 157 -6.92 4.49 -1.13
C LYS A 157 -8.04 4.95 -2.06
N ARG A 158 -9.16 5.33 -1.48
CA ARG A 158 -10.30 5.91 -2.19
C ARG A 158 -10.06 7.42 -2.40
N PRO A 159 -9.90 7.90 -3.65
CA PRO A 159 -9.76 9.34 -3.92
C PRO A 159 -10.95 10.13 -3.37
N GLY A 160 -10.66 11.16 -2.58
CA GLY A 160 -11.67 11.98 -1.89
C GLY A 160 -11.74 11.75 -0.39
N GLU A 161 -11.18 10.66 0.13
CA GLU A 161 -11.14 10.45 1.58
C GLU A 161 -9.99 11.22 2.22
N SER A 162 -10.31 11.98 3.28
CA SER A 162 -9.31 12.67 4.09
C SER A 162 -8.28 11.69 4.67
N ASP A 163 -7.05 12.15 4.79
CA ASP A 163 -5.94 11.46 5.46
C ASP A 163 -5.89 11.73 6.97
N GLY A 164 -6.62 12.74 7.46
CA GLY A 164 -6.68 13.10 8.86
C GLY A 164 -6.88 14.59 9.08
N SER A 165 -6.76 15.03 10.34
CA SER A 165 -6.81 16.45 10.69
C SER A 165 -5.61 17.26 10.20
N CYS A 166 -4.49 16.57 9.91
CA CYS A 166 -3.29 17.09 9.27
C CYS A 166 -2.77 18.40 9.86
N ASP A 167 -2.88 18.55 11.19
CA ASP A 167 -2.56 19.77 11.96
C ASP A 167 -3.19 21.08 11.46
N ARG A 168 -4.22 20.97 10.63
CA ARG A 168 -4.98 22.10 10.03
C ARG A 168 -6.47 22.07 10.38
N GLY A 169 -6.92 21.06 11.11
CA GLY A 169 -8.34 20.85 11.42
C GLY A 169 -9.13 20.26 10.25
N ASP A 170 -8.44 19.60 9.31
CA ASP A 170 -9.07 18.89 8.20
C ASP A 170 -10.02 17.78 8.70
N PRO A 171 -10.96 17.29 7.86
CA PRO A 171 -11.87 16.22 8.24
C PRO A 171 -11.16 14.96 8.73
N ARG A 172 -11.81 14.19 9.61
CA ARG A 172 -11.24 12.94 10.17
C ARG A 172 -10.83 11.96 9.06
N ALA A 173 -9.77 11.18 9.30
CA ALA A 173 -9.28 10.19 8.36
C ALA A 173 -10.39 9.24 7.91
N GLY A 174 -10.48 8.99 6.60
CA GLY A 174 -11.53 8.16 5.99
C GLY A 174 -12.86 8.88 5.74
N THR A 175 -13.00 10.15 6.15
CA THR A 175 -14.19 10.96 5.80
C THR A 175 -14.12 11.34 4.33
N PHE A 176 -15.16 11.03 3.56
CA PHE A 176 -15.24 11.45 2.16
C PHE A 176 -15.52 12.95 2.04
N VAL A 177 -14.70 13.64 1.26
CA VAL A 177 -14.77 15.06 0.97
C VAL A 177 -14.85 15.23 -0.54
N ASN A 178 -16.03 15.62 -1.06
CA ASN A 178 -16.26 15.78 -2.50
C ASN A 178 -15.18 16.65 -3.16
N GLN A 179 -14.78 17.73 -2.49
CA GLN A 179 -13.79 18.66 -3.03
C GLN A 179 -12.43 17.99 -3.25
N PHE A 180 -11.99 17.11 -2.36
CA PHE A 180 -10.71 16.41 -2.52
C PHE A 180 -10.71 15.48 -3.75
N ALA A 181 -11.84 14.80 -4.02
CA ALA A 181 -11.97 13.98 -5.22
C ALA A 181 -11.97 14.85 -6.50
N ILE A 182 -12.70 15.98 -6.46
CA ILE A 182 -12.77 16.94 -7.57
C ILE A 182 -11.39 17.53 -7.87
N ASP A 183 -10.62 17.91 -6.86
CA ASP A 183 -9.30 18.50 -7.04
C ASP A 183 -8.32 17.50 -7.65
N LEU A 184 -8.32 16.24 -7.18
CA LEU A 184 -7.51 15.16 -7.76
C LEU A 184 -7.86 14.92 -9.24
N ALA A 185 -9.14 14.92 -9.59
CA ALA A 185 -9.60 14.73 -10.97
C ALA A 185 -9.22 15.91 -11.87
N ARG A 186 -9.46 17.14 -11.41
CA ARG A 186 -9.13 18.37 -12.14
C ARG A 186 -7.63 18.47 -12.41
N ASN A 187 -6.80 18.16 -11.42
CA ASN A 187 -5.34 18.19 -11.56
C ASN A 187 -4.83 17.09 -12.51
N ALA A 188 -5.61 16.03 -12.74
CA ALA A 188 -5.34 15.01 -13.75
C ALA A 188 -5.91 15.35 -15.15
N GLY A 189 -6.51 16.53 -15.33
CA GLY A 189 -7.13 16.96 -16.59
C GLY A 189 -8.44 16.24 -16.91
N ARG A 190 -9.19 15.80 -15.88
CA ARG A 190 -10.47 15.07 -16.01
C ARG A 190 -11.65 15.88 -15.51
#